data_AF-A0A5C1HVA6-F1
#
_entry.id   AF-A0A5C1HVA6-F1
#
_cell.length_a   1.000
_cell.length_b   1.000
_cell.length_c   1.000
_cell.angle_alpha   90.00
_cell.angle_beta   90.00
_cell.angle_gamma   90.00
#
_symmetry.space_group_name_H-M   'P 1'
#
loop_
_entity.id
_entity.type
_entity.pdbx_description
1 polymer ?
#
loop_
_entity_poly.entity_id
_entity_poly.type
_entity_poly.pdbx_seq_one_letter_code
_entity_poly.pdbx_strand_id
1 'polypeptide(L)'
;MRSLTNDQKIYYTLRLAVAMCFIGHGAFGIITKQIWCNYFGVFGIGKEMAYTLMPYVGTVDILMGISMLVYPTRAVAAWLVVWGLATASMRPLSGEPFAEFIERAGNYGAPFVLLLLQGGVKIGKKQWFARMDDHVSINADTLAKVITSLRVFAFMLLIGHGWLNLIQKQGLLNQYHTLGFADPPKTAQVVGLFEVLAAAMVLIRPFKNILLVFIIWKISSELFYPKYEMFEWIERGGSYGVLLALWFAVKKAPAGSILWPFKQTSHLKAS
;
A
#
# COMPACT_ATOMS: atom_id res chain seq x y z
N MET A 1 0.03 -27.62 13.61
CA MET A 1 -0.61 -26.36 13.13
C MET A 1 -1.06 -26.57 11.70
N ARG A 2 -2.33 -26.28 11.35
CA ARG A 2 -2.76 -26.29 9.94
C ARG A 2 -2.11 -25.13 9.20
N SER A 3 -1.53 -25.40 8.04
CA SER A 3 -0.97 -24.36 7.16
C SER A 3 -2.10 -23.55 6.54
N LEU A 4 -1.95 -22.22 6.49
CA LEU A 4 -2.90 -21.33 5.80
C LEU A 4 -2.91 -21.61 4.30
N THR A 5 -4.09 -21.56 3.68
CA THR A 5 -4.22 -21.58 2.21
C THR A 5 -3.64 -20.29 1.60
N ASN A 6 -3.32 -20.29 0.30
CA ASN A 6 -2.87 -19.06 -0.36
C ASN A 6 -3.93 -17.94 -0.30
N ASP A 7 -5.21 -18.28 -0.37
CA ASP A 7 -6.33 -17.33 -0.28
C ASP A 7 -6.36 -16.65 1.10
N GLN A 8 -6.19 -17.45 2.16
CA GLN A 8 -6.07 -16.94 3.52
C GLN A 8 -4.81 -16.09 3.70
N LYS A 9 -3.67 -16.48 3.10
CA LYS A 9 -2.44 -15.68 3.15
C LYS A 9 -2.64 -14.31 2.51
N ILE A 10 -3.27 -14.23 1.33
CA ILE A 10 -3.63 -12.95 0.69
C ILE A 10 -4.50 -12.11 1.62
N TYR A 11 -5.57 -12.70 2.17
CA TYR A 11 -6.50 -12.03 3.07
C TYR A 11 -5.82 -11.44 4.32
N TYR A 12 -5.05 -12.25 5.05
CA TYR A 12 -4.39 -11.80 6.28
C TYR A 12 -3.25 -10.82 5.99
N THR A 13 -2.49 -11.00 4.91
CA THR A 13 -1.47 -10.03 4.49
C THR A 13 -2.10 -8.67 4.22
N LEU A 14 -3.21 -8.61 3.47
CA LEU A 14 -3.89 -7.33 3.20
C LEU A 14 -4.45 -6.69 4.46
N ARG A 15 -5.03 -7.48 5.37
CA ARG A 15 -5.51 -6.96 6.67
C ARG A 15 -4.40 -6.38 7.51
N LEU A 16 -3.27 -7.08 7.61
CA LEU A 16 -2.11 -6.60 8.33
C LEU A 16 -1.53 -5.33 7.68
N ALA A 17 -1.41 -5.31 6.36
CA ALA A 17 -0.93 -4.14 5.61
C ALA A 17 -1.80 -2.90 5.86
N VAL A 18 -3.13 -3.06 5.85
CA VAL A 18 -4.09 -2.01 6.21
C VAL A 18 -3.87 -1.55 7.64
N ALA A 19 -3.81 -2.47 8.60
CA ALA A 19 -3.63 -2.12 10.01
C ALA A 19 -2.32 -1.37 10.24
N MET A 20 -1.21 -1.86 9.69
CA MET A 20 0.10 -1.21 9.78
C MET A 20 0.05 0.21 9.20
N CYS A 21 -0.51 0.37 8.00
CA CYS A 21 -0.67 1.68 7.37
C CYS A 21 -1.40 2.68 8.27
N PHE A 22 -2.60 2.34 8.75
CA PHE A 22 -3.43 3.30 9.51
C PHE A 22 -3.00 3.46 10.97
N ILE A 23 -2.38 2.44 11.58
CA ILE A 23 -1.76 2.59 12.90
C ILE A 23 -0.53 3.50 12.81
N GLY A 24 0.34 3.30 11.80
CA GLY A 24 1.51 4.16 11.57
C GLY A 24 1.13 5.59 11.19
N HIS A 25 0.18 5.75 10.27
CA HIS A 25 -0.36 7.06 9.90
C HIS A 25 -0.99 7.75 11.11
N GLY A 26 -1.80 7.03 11.88
CA GLY A 26 -2.44 7.59 13.05
C GLY A 26 -1.46 7.98 14.15
N ALA A 27 -0.38 7.22 14.33
CA ALA A 27 0.73 7.61 15.22
C ALA A 27 1.35 8.95 14.81
N PHE A 28 1.49 9.24 13.51
CA PHE A 28 1.93 10.56 13.03
C PHE A 28 0.96 11.69 13.39
N GLY A 29 -0.34 11.41 13.48
CA GLY A 29 -1.33 12.35 14.00
C GLY A 29 -1.17 12.59 15.50
N ILE A 30 -0.94 11.54 16.29
CA ILE A 30 -0.73 11.66 17.74
C ILE A 30 0.54 12.45 18.07
N ILE A 31 1.66 12.18 17.39
CA ILE A 31 2.91 12.93 17.59
C ILE A 31 2.91 14.29 16.90
N THR A 32 1.80 14.66 16.24
CA THR A 32 1.61 15.95 15.59
C THR A 32 2.68 16.29 14.57
N LYS A 33 2.89 15.41 13.58
CA LYS A 33 3.92 15.58 12.55
C LYS A 33 3.72 16.91 11.81
N GLN A 34 4.67 17.84 11.98
CA GLN A 34 4.58 19.22 11.49
C GLN A 34 4.18 19.35 10.00
N ILE A 35 4.61 18.42 9.14
CA ILE A 35 4.24 18.46 7.71
C ILE A 35 2.73 18.38 7.49
N TRP A 36 1.97 17.76 8.40
CA TRP A 36 0.51 17.67 8.30
C TRP A 36 -0.15 19.04 8.43
N CYS A 37 0.47 20.04 9.06
CA CYS A 37 -0.07 21.41 9.05
C CYS A 37 -0.31 21.91 7.61
N ASN A 38 0.52 21.51 6.65
CA ASN A 38 0.34 21.88 5.25
C ASN A 38 -0.91 21.22 4.65
N TYR A 39 -1.22 19.98 5.05
CA TYR A 39 -2.41 19.25 4.61
C TYR A 39 -3.68 19.88 5.17
N PHE A 40 -3.69 20.25 6.45
CA PHE A 40 -4.78 21.03 7.04
C PHE A 40 -4.93 22.41 6.36
N GLY A 41 -3.81 23.03 5.96
CA GLY A 41 -3.79 24.29 5.23
C GLY A 41 -4.52 24.26 3.88
N VAL A 42 -4.62 23.11 3.21
CA VAL A 42 -5.43 22.93 1.98
C VAL A 42 -6.91 23.27 2.22
N PHE A 43 -7.39 23.07 3.44
CA PHE A 43 -8.77 23.39 3.85
C PHE A 43 -8.90 24.76 4.54
N GLY A 44 -7.86 25.59 4.51
CA GLY A 44 -7.84 26.89 5.20
C GLY A 44 -7.72 26.79 6.72
N ILE A 45 -7.32 25.64 7.26
CA ILE A 45 -7.16 25.44 8.71
C ILE A 45 -5.78 25.93 9.14
N GLY A 46 -5.76 26.88 10.08
CA GLY A 46 -4.52 27.44 10.64
C GLY A 46 -3.71 26.43 11.46
N LYS A 47 -2.41 26.68 11.64
CA LYS A 47 -1.47 25.75 12.29
C LYS A 47 -1.87 25.34 13.71
N GLU A 48 -2.32 26.29 14.54
CA GLU A 48 -2.73 26.01 15.92
C GLU A 48 -3.92 25.03 15.98
N MET A 49 -4.93 25.28 15.14
CA MET A 49 -6.08 24.39 15.00
C MET A 49 -5.65 23.04 14.40
N ALA A 50 -4.74 23.02 13.42
CA ALA A 50 -4.21 21.79 12.86
C ALA A 50 -3.57 20.92 13.94
N TYR A 51 -2.70 21.49 14.79
CA TYR A 51 -2.09 20.76 15.91
C TYR A 51 -3.12 20.25 16.93
N THR A 52 -4.20 21.00 17.12
CA THR A 52 -5.31 20.58 18.00
C THR A 52 -6.08 19.40 17.39
N LEU A 53 -6.30 19.39 16.08
CA LEU A 53 -7.09 18.37 15.37
C LEU A 53 -6.30 17.08 15.07
N MET A 54 -4.98 17.18 14.87
CA MET A 54 -4.12 16.05 14.49
C MET A 54 -4.28 14.82 15.41
N PRO A 55 -4.28 14.94 16.75
CA PRO A 55 -4.44 13.77 17.62
C PRO A 55 -5.82 13.09 17.49
N TYR A 56 -6.88 13.84 17.21
CA TYR A 56 -8.21 13.26 16.98
C TYR A 56 -8.24 12.45 15.69
N VAL A 57 -7.72 13.02 14.61
CA VAL A 57 -7.58 12.31 13.32
C VAL A 57 -6.73 11.06 13.50
N GLY A 58 -5.58 11.19 14.18
CA GLY A 58 -4.68 10.08 14.44
C GLY A 58 -5.32 8.96 15.28
N THR A 59 -6.13 9.33 16.27
CA THR A 59 -6.89 8.36 17.08
C THR A 59 -7.89 7.57 16.24
N VAL A 60 -8.64 8.25 15.35
CA VAL A 60 -9.58 7.58 14.44
C VAL A 60 -8.85 6.60 13.53
N ASP A 61 -7.70 6.97 12.98
CA ASP A 61 -6.89 6.09 12.13
C ASP A 61 -6.42 4.84 12.86
N ILE A 62 -5.90 4.99 14.09
CA ILE A 62 -5.48 3.87 14.92
C ILE A 62 -6.66 2.94 15.21
N LEU A 63 -7.82 3.48 15.60
CA LEU A 63 -9.01 2.68 15.89
C LEU A 63 -9.49 1.92 14.66
N MET A 64 -9.50 2.54 13.48
CA MET A 64 -9.85 1.88 12.24
C MET A 64 -8.84 0.78 11.87
N GLY A 65 -7.54 1.04 12.04
CA GLY A 65 -6.49 0.04 11.82
C GLY A 65 -6.60 -1.17 12.75
N ILE A 66 -6.81 -0.94 14.05
CA ILE A 66 -7.02 -2.00 15.06
C ILE A 66 -8.30 -2.79 14.74
N SER A 67 -9.38 -2.11 14.35
CA SER A 67 -10.63 -2.79 13.99
C SER A 67 -10.42 -3.78 12.85
N MET A 68 -9.54 -3.49 11.89
CA MET A 68 -9.20 -4.42 10.80
C MET A 68 -8.44 -5.68 11.27
N LEU A 69 -7.80 -5.64 12.45
CA LEU A 69 -7.18 -6.81 13.08
C LEU A 69 -8.17 -7.62 13.93
N VAL A 70 -9.05 -6.94 14.68
CA VAL A 70 -9.96 -7.59 15.65
C VAL A 70 -11.29 -7.99 14.99
N TYR A 71 -11.95 -7.05 14.34
CA TYR A 71 -13.28 -7.22 13.73
C TYR A 71 -13.33 -6.52 12.37
N PRO A 72 -12.74 -7.13 11.33
CA PRO A 72 -12.67 -6.50 10.00
C PRO A 72 -14.07 -6.39 9.40
N THR A 73 -14.49 -5.18 9.03
CA THR A 73 -15.75 -4.95 8.33
C THR A 73 -15.50 -4.31 6.97
N ARG A 74 -16.41 -4.54 6.03
CA ARG A 74 -16.33 -3.92 4.70
C ARG A 74 -16.54 -2.42 4.78
N ALA A 75 -17.38 -1.94 5.70
CA ALA A 75 -17.60 -0.51 5.92
C ALA A 75 -16.29 0.20 6.28
N VAL A 76 -15.52 -0.36 7.23
CA VAL A 76 -14.20 0.17 7.58
C VAL A 76 -13.25 0.11 6.39
N ALA A 77 -13.15 -1.04 5.70
CA ALA A 77 -12.27 -1.13 4.54
C ALA A 77 -12.61 -0.11 3.43
N ALA A 78 -13.90 0.15 3.15
CA ALA A 78 -14.30 1.17 2.18
C ALA A 78 -14.02 2.59 2.64
N TRP A 79 -14.25 2.89 3.92
CA TRP A 79 -13.83 4.15 4.51
C TRP A 79 -12.32 4.35 4.35
N LEU A 80 -11.52 3.33 4.63
CA LEU A 80 -10.06 3.39 4.51
C LEU A 80 -9.56 3.54 3.07
N VAL A 81 -10.30 3.06 2.06
CA VAL A 81 -10.00 3.39 0.65
C VAL A 81 -10.19 4.88 0.40
N VAL A 82 -11.35 5.43 0.76
CA VAL A 82 -11.69 6.85 0.54
C VAL A 82 -10.74 7.74 1.32
N TRP A 83 -10.54 7.44 2.60
CA TRP A 83 -9.68 8.18 3.50
C TRP A 83 -8.20 8.10 3.10
N GLY A 84 -7.72 6.93 2.72
CA GLY A 84 -6.36 6.74 2.19
C GLY A 84 -6.11 7.52 0.90
N LEU A 85 -7.08 7.55 -0.02
CA LEU A 85 -7.01 8.35 -1.24
C LEU A 85 -7.01 9.86 -0.91
N ALA A 86 -7.91 10.30 -0.04
CA ALA A 86 -8.02 11.71 0.35
C ALA A 86 -6.73 12.22 1.01
N THR A 87 -6.22 11.49 2.01
CA THR A 87 -4.97 11.82 2.70
C THR A 87 -3.77 11.77 1.77
N ALA A 88 -3.64 10.75 0.91
CA ALA A 88 -2.57 10.71 -0.08
C ALA A 88 -2.63 11.90 -1.05
N SER A 89 -3.84 12.34 -1.45
CA SER A 89 -4.03 13.48 -2.35
C SER A 89 -3.61 14.81 -1.73
N MET A 90 -3.57 14.91 -0.39
CA MET A 90 -3.12 16.13 0.28
C MET A 90 -1.67 16.48 -0.01
N ARG A 91 -0.81 15.49 -0.35
CA ARG A 91 0.60 15.75 -0.67
C ARG A 91 0.71 16.71 -1.87
N PRO A 92 0.25 16.36 -3.09
CA PRO A 92 0.29 17.28 -4.21
C PRO A 92 -0.53 18.56 -3.99
N LEU A 93 -1.67 18.48 -3.31
CA LEU A 93 -2.50 19.66 -3.04
C LEU A 93 -1.81 20.67 -2.10
N SER A 94 -0.89 20.21 -1.26
CA SER A 94 -0.06 21.05 -0.39
C SER A 94 1.27 21.47 -1.03
N GLY A 95 1.51 21.12 -2.29
CA GLY A 95 2.72 21.48 -3.05
C GLY A 95 3.85 20.45 -3.01
N GLU A 96 3.65 19.26 -2.44
CA GLU A 96 4.62 18.17 -2.56
C GLU A 96 4.57 17.52 -3.97
N PRO A 97 5.62 16.80 -4.41
CA PRO A 97 5.61 16.15 -5.72
C PRO A 97 4.42 15.18 -5.88
N PHE A 98 3.81 15.16 -7.06
CA PHE A 98 2.70 14.24 -7.37
C PHE A 98 3.09 12.76 -7.19
N ALA A 99 4.38 12.44 -7.36
CA ALA A 99 4.91 11.11 -7.09
C ALA A 99 4.68 10.63 -5.64
N GLU A 100 4.53 11.52 -4.65
CA GLU A 100 4.14 11.16 -3.28
C GLU A 100 2.76 10.51 -3.22
N PHE A 101 1.79 11.02 -3.98
CA PHE A 101 0.44 10.43 -4.04
C PHE A 101 0.50 9.01 -4.62
N ILE A 102 1.32 8.84 -5.66
CA ILE A 102 1.48 7.58 -6.39
C ILE A 102 2.24 6.54 -5.55
N GLU A 103 3.29 6.96 -4.84
CA GLU A 103 4.07 6.13 -3.92
C GLU A 103 3.20 5.56 -2.78
N ARG A 104 2.17 6.29 -2.34
CA ARG A 104 1.21 5.88 -1.29
C ARG A 104 0.13 4.93 -1.78
N ALA A 105 0.23 4.40 -3.01
CA ALA A 105 -0.74 3.45 -3.57
C ALA A 105 -1.00 2.21 -2.71
N GLY A 106 -0.02 1.78 -1.90
CA GLY A 106 -0.21 0.71 -0.92
C GLY A 106 -1.28 1.01 0.13
N ASN A 107 -1.42 2.28 0.53
CA ASN A 107 -2.27 2.72 1.65
C ASN A 107 -3.76 2.59 1.32
N TYR A 108 -4.16 3.01 0.13
CA TYR A 108 -5.54 2.86 -0.35
C TYR A 108 -5.75 1.61 -1.21
N GLY A 109 -4.69 1.05 -1.79
CA GLY A 109 -4.74 -0.17 -2.59
C GLY A 109 -4.96 -1.43 -1.76
N ALA A 110 -4.29 -1.57 -0.60
CA ALA A 110 -4.50 -2.72 0.29
C ALA A 110 -5.96 -2.88 0.74
N PRO A 111 -6.65 -1.85 1.30
CA PRO A 111 -8.05 -1.99 1.69
C PRO A 111 -8.98 -2.18 0.48
N PHE A 112 -8.64 -1.60 -0.68
CA PHE A 112 -9.40 -1.79 -1.92
C PHE A 112 -9.37 -3.25 -2.38
N VAL A 113 -8.19 -3.87 -2.43
CA VAL A 113 -8.06 -5.27 -2.83
C VAL A 113 -8.72 -6.19 -1.80
N LEU A 114 -8.64 -5.84 -0.51
CA LEU A 114 -9.33 -6.57 0.55
C LEU A 114 -10.86 -6.57 0.35
N LEU A 115 -11.44 -5.45 -0.07
CA LEU A 115 -12.86 -5.38 -0.44
C LEU A 115 -13.19 -6.25 -1.64
N LEU A 116 -12.37 -6.21 -2.70
CA LEU A 116 -12.56 -7.06 -3.88
C LEU A 116 -12.56 -8.54 -3.52
N LEU A 117 -11.64 -8.95 -2.62
CA LEU A 117 -11.55 -10.30 -2.11
C LEU A 117 -12.83 -10.77 -1.40
N GLN A 118 -13.53 -9.83 -0.75
CA GLN A 118 -14.71 -10.06 0.07
C GLN A 118 -16.03 -9.83 -0.67
N GLY A 119 -16.02 -9.89 -2.01
CA GLY A 119 -17.21 -9.75 -2.86
C GLY A 119 -17.47 -8.32 -3.38
N GLY A 120 -16.57 -7.37 -3.11
CA GLY A 120 -16.69 -5.98 -3.56
C GLY A 120 -17.82 -5.22 -2.88
N VAL A 121 -18.43 -4.28 -3.61
CA VAL A 121 -19.42 -3.31 -3.08
C VAL A 121 -20.88 -3.67 -3.37
N LYS A 122 -21.14 -4.64 -4.26
CA LYS A 122 -22.50 -5.04 -4.68
C LYS A 122 -23.08 -6.09 -3.72
N ILE A 123 -23.30 -5.69 -2.47
CA ILE A 123 -23.75 -6.57 -1.38
C ILE A 123 -24.88 -5.92 -0.56
N GLY A 124 -25.61 -6.72 0.21
CA GLY A 124 -26.70 -6.23 1.05
C GLY A 124 -26.19 -5.30 2.18
N LYS A 125 -27.01 -4.31 2.58
CA LYS A 125 -26.65 -3.31 3.63
C LYS A 125 -26.12 -3.94 4.93
N LYS A 126 -26.70 -5.07 5.37
CA LYS A 126 -26.27 -5.79 6.58
C LYS A 126 -24.85 -6.36 6.48
N GLN A 127 -24.41 -6.76 5.28
CA GLN A 127 -23.10 -7.37 5.06
C GLN A 127 -21.94 -6.36 5.11
N TRP A 128 -22.23 -5.06 5.09
CA TRP A 128 -21.24 -4.01 5.24
C TRP A 128 -20.64 -3.94 6.64
N PHE A 129 -21.47 -4.18 7.66
CA PHE A 129 -21.11 -4.11 9.08
C PHE A 129 -20.88 -5.49 9.72
N ALA A 130 -21.24 -6.57 9.00
CA ALA A 130 -20.85 -7.92 9.40
C ALA A 130 -19.34 -8.12 9.29
N ARG A 131 -18.79 -8.99 10.14
CA ARG A 131 -17.40 -9.43 10.06
C ARG A 131 -17.13 -10.03 8.68
N MET A 132 -15.99 -9.68 8.09
CA MET A 132 -15.49 -10.31 6.87
C MET A 132 -15.22 -11.80 7.10
N ASP A 133 -15.41 -12.61 6.06
CA ASP A 133 -15.21 -14.05 6.12
C ASP A 133 -13.70 -14.38 6.08
N ASP A 134 -13.21 -15.14 7.06
CA ASP A 134 -11.82 -15.61 7.14
C ASP A 134 -11.61 -16.99 6.50
N HIS A 135 -12.69 -17.69 6.12
CA HIS A 135 -12.67 -18.90 5.29
C HIS A 135 -12.69 -18.56 3.80
N VAL A 136 -11.80 -17.66 3.39
CA VAL A 136 -11.74 -17.13 2.02
C VAL A 136 -11.45 -18.24 1.01
N SER A 137 -12.35 -18.39 0.04
CA SER A 137 -12.17 -19.21 -1.16
C SER A 137 -12.39 -18.36 -2.40
N ILE A 138 -11.31 -18.09 -3.14
CA ILE A 138 -11.32 -17.16 -4.28
C ILE A 138 -11.52 -17.95 -5.58
N ASN A 139 -12.60 -17.64 -6.31
CA ASN A 139 -12.82 -18.16 -7.67
C ASN A 139 -11.87 -17.51 -8.70
N ALA A 140 -11.81 -18.07 -9.91
CA ALA A 140 -10.87 -17.63 -10.95
C ALA A 140 -11.05 -16.16 -11.35
N ASP A 141 -12.29 -15.69 -11.49
CA ASP A 141 -12.60 -14.32 -11.92
C ASP A 141 -12.20 -13.29 -10.86
N THR A 142 -12.50 -13.55 -9.59
CA THR A 142 -12.11 -12.70 -8.47
C THR A 142 -10.59 -12.73 -8.31
N LEU A 143 -9.93 -13.88 -8.47
CA LEU A 143 -8.48 -13.98 -8.42
C LEU A 143 -7.82 -13.15 -9.52
N ALA A 144 -8.35 -13.19 -10.76
CA ALA A 144 -7.85 -12.38 -11.86
C ALA A 144 -7.98 -10.87 -11.56
N LYS A 145 -9.11 -10.43 -11.00
CA LYS A 145 -9.31 -9.04 -10.56
C LYS A 145 -8.34 -8.65 -9.46
N VAL A 146 -8.19 -9.48 -8.43
CA VAL A 146 -7.25 -9.27 -7.31
C VAL A 146 -5.81 -9.14 -7.83
N ILE A 147 -5.35 -10.04 -8.69
CA ILE A 147 -4.02 -9.98 -9.29
C ILE A 147 -3.84 -8.68 -10.09
N THR A 148 -4.84 -8.31 -10.89
CA THR A 148 -4.78 -7.10 -11.71
C THR A 148 -4.68 -5.85 -10.85
N SER A 149 -5.53 -5.73 -9.84
CA SER A 149 -5.49 -4.60 -8.91
C SER A 149 -4.18 -4.55 -8.13
N LEU A 150 -3.70 -5.68 -7.62
CA LEU A 150 -2.42 -5.75 -6.92
C LEU A 150 -1.24 -5.35 -7.83
N ARG A 151 -1.25 -5.75 -9.11
CA ARG A 151 -0.24 -5.31 -10.09
C ARG A 151 -0.27 -3.82 -10.31
N VAL A 152 -1.46 -3.22 -10.44
CA VAL A 152 -1.60 -1.78 -10.63
C VAL A 152 -1.09 -1.02 -9.40
N PHE A 153 -1.48 -1.40 -8.19
CA PHE A 153 -0.99 -0.72 -6.98
C PHE A 153 0.51 -0.97 -6.73
N ALA A 154 1.01 -2.16 -7.02
CA ALA A 154 2.44 -2.47 -6.97
C ALA A 154 3.25 -1.68 -8.02
N PHE A 155 2.70 -1.50 -9.22
CA PHE A 155 3.29 -0.62 -10.22
C PHE A 155 3.32 0.82 -9.71
N MET A 156 2.19 1.34 -9.24
CA MET A 156 2.07 2.71 -8.73
C MET A 156 3.05 2.98 -7.58
N LEU A 157 3.15 2.10 -6.59
CA LEU A 157 4.06 2.35 -5.46
C LEU A 157 5.53 2.36 -5.91
N LEU A 158 5.93 1.44 -6.81
CA LEU A 158 7.31 1.35 -7.30
C LEU A 158 7.65 2.51 -8.23
N ILE A 159 6.76 2.87 -9.16
CA ILE A 159 7.00 4.00 -10.07
C ILE A 159 6.99 5.32 -9.32
N GLY A 160 6.15 5.47 -8.30
CA GLY A 160 6.11 6.64 -7.44
C GLY A 160 7.42 6.83 -6.68
N HIS A 161 7.89 5.79 -6.00
CA HIS A 161 9.17 5.86 -5.27
C HIS A 161 10.38 6.04 -6.21
N GLY A 162 10.35 5.35 -7.35
CA GLY A 162 11.38 5.50 -8.39
C GLY A 162 11.43 6.92 -8.95
N TRP A 163 10.27 7.53 -9.18
CA TRP A 163 10.17 8.92 -9.63
C TRP A 163 10.70 9.88 -8.56
N LEU A 164 10.33 9.73 -7.29
CA LEU A 164 10.85 10.55 -6.18
C LEU A 164 12.38 10.51 -6.10
N ASN A 165 12.97 9.35 -6.35
CA ASN A 165 14.40 9.16 -6.46
C ASN A 165 15.02 9.88 -7.68
N LEU A 166 14.40 9.79 -8.86
CA LEU A 166 14.88 10.44 -10.08
C LEU A 166 14.84 11.97 -9.98
N ILE A 167 13.86 12.56 -9.28
CA ILE A 167 13.81 14.00 -9.00
C ILE A 167 14.64 14.39 -7.79
N GLN A 168 15.38 13.44 -7.20
CA GLN A 168 16.29 13.67 -6.08
C GLN A 168 15.59 14.35 -4.88
N LYS A 169 14.42 13.83 -4.46
CA LYS A 169 13.72 14.36 -3.29
C LYS A 169 14.67 14.45 -2.10
N GLN A 170 14.74 15.63 -1.47
CA GLN A 170 15.69 15.92 -0.39
C GLN A 170 15.63 14.91 0.76
N GLY A 171 14.44 14.40 1.11
CA GLY A 171 14.31 13.36 2.12
C GLY A 171 15.09 12.06 1.80
N LEU A 172 15.10 11.66 0.53
CA LEU A 172 15.84 10.47 0.06
C LEU A 172 17.34 10.75 0.00
N LEU A 173 17.75 11.94 -0.45
CA LEU A 173 19.17 12.33 -0.44
C LEU A 173 19.74 12.31 0.98
N ASN A 174 18.99 12.83 1.95
CA ASN A 174 19.37 12.81 3.36
C ASN A 174 19.47 11.38 3.91
N GLN A 175 18.57 10.49 3.48
CA GLN A 175 18.63 9.07 3.83
C GLN A 175 19.90 8.41 3.27
N TYR A 176 20.21 8.58 1.99
CA TYR A 176 21.45 8.04 1.40
C TYR A 176 22.70 8.61 2.04
N HIS A 177 22.71 9.91 2.35
CA HIS A 177 23.80 10.53 3.07
C HIS A 177 23.98 9.92 4.47
N THR A 178 22.88 9.70 5.21
CA THR A 178 22.91 9.07 6.55
C THR A 178 23.40 7.62 6.50
N LEU A 179 23.09 6.91 5.42
CA LEU A 179 23.58 5.55 5.16
C LEU A 179 25.05 5.49 4.71
N GLY A 180 25.70 6.64 4.51
CA GLY A 180 27.13 6.71 4.14
C GLY A 180 27.42 6.53 2.65
N PHE A 181 26.44 6.73 1.76
CA PHE A 181 26.68 6.72 0.32
C PHE A 181 27.50 7.96 -0.09
N ALA A 182 28.60 7.73 -0.81
CA ALA A 182 29.53 8.80 -1.20
C ALA A 182 28.91 9.84 -2.17
N ASP A 183 27.95 9.44 -3.00
CA ASP A 183 27.25 10.30 -3.95
C ASP A 183 25.74 10.06 -3.85
N PRO A 184 25.03 10.74 -2.91
CA PRO A 184 23.59 10.59 -2.73
C PRO A 184 22.77 10.91 -3.99
N PRO A 185 23.05 11.98 -4.77
CA PRO A 185 22.34 12.23 -6.03
C PRO A 185 22.44 11.10 -7.05
N LYS A 186 23.64 10.58 -7.28
CA LYS A 186 23.84 9.46 -8.21
C LYS A 186 23.20 8.18 -7.69
N THR A 187 23.30 7.92 -6.38
CA THR A 187 22.64 6.78 -5.72
C THR A 187 21.13 6.85 -5.93
N ALA A 188 20.52 8.02 -5.71
CA ALA A 188 19.11 8.25 -5.95
C ALA A 188 18.72 7.97 -7.42
N GLN A 189 19.50 8.44 -8.39
CA GLN A 189 19.20 8.17 -9.80
C GLN A 189 19.26 6.67 -10.16
N VAL A 190 20.27 5.94 -9.65
CA VAL A 190 20.41 4.49 -9.88
C VAL A 190 19.26 3.72 -9.24
N VAL A 191 18.93 4.04 -7.99
CA VAL A 191 17.78 3.43 -7.29
C VAL A 191 16.47 3.76 -8.02
N GLY A 192 16.31 5.01 -8.45
CA GLY A 192 15.13 5.46 -9.18
C GLY A 192 14.91 4.70 -10.47
N LEU A 193 15.98 4.52 -11.26
CA LEU A 193 15.93 3.71 -12.48
C LEU A 193 15.60 2.24 -12.18
N PHE A 194 16.23 1.66 -11.16
CA PHE A 194 15.93 0.29 -10.73
C PHE A 194 14.45 0.11 -10.40
N GLU A 195 13.85 1.02 -9.64
CA GLU A 195 12.45 0.93 -9.24
C GLU A 195 11.47 1.19 -10.39
N VAL A 196 11.82 2.08 -11.33
CA VAL A 196 11.04 2.28 -12.57
C VAL A 196 11.02 1.00 -13.41
N LEU A 197 12.16 0.33 -13.56
CA LEU A 197 12.26 -0.95 -14.27
C LEU A 197 11.51 -2.06 -13.54
N ALA A 198 11.62 -2.10 -12.20
CA ALA A 198 10.86 -3.02 -11.36
C ALA A 198 9.35 -2.81 -11.52
N ALA A 199 8.89 -1.56 -11.53
CA ALA A 199 7.49 -1.20 -11.74
C ALA A 199 7.00 -1.72 -13.09
N ALA A 200 7.72 -1.42 -14.18
CA ALA A 200 7.38 -1.90 -15.52
C ALA A 200 7.32 -3.43 -15.58
N MET A 201 8.26 -4.12 -14.93
CA MET A 201 8.27 -5.58 -14.87
C MET A 201 7.04 -6.12 -14.13
N VAL A 202 6.70 -5.58 -12.96
CA VAL A 202 5.50 -6.00 -12.21
C VAL A 202 4.23 -5.77 -13.02
N LEU A 203 4.17 -4.65 -13.75
CA LEU A 203 3.03 -4.32 -14.61
C LEU A 203 2.91 -5.26 -15.80
N ILE A 204 4.01 -5.65 -16.46
CA ILE A 204 3.99 -6.53 -17.63
C ILE A 204 3.82 -8.00 -17.22
N ARG A 205 4.66 -8.48 -16.28
CA ARG A 205 4.69 -9.85 -15.82
C ARG A 205 5.31 -9.98 -14.41
N PRO A 206 4.49 -10.18 -13.36
CA PRO A 206 4.98 -10.31 -12.00
C PRO A 206 5.54 -11.71 -11.71
N PHE A 207 6.83 -11.94 -11.98
CA PHE A 207 7.46 -13.23 -11.68
C PHE A 207 7.62 -13.45 -10.16
N LYS A 208 7.15 -14.59 -9.65
CA LYS A 208 7.17 -14.91 -8.21
C LYS A 208 8.55 -14.76 -7.54
N ASN A 209 9.63 -15.18 -8.20
CA ASN A 209 10.97 -15.11 -7.59
C ASN A 209 11.50 -13.66 -7.57
N ILE A 210 11.18 -12.88 -8.60
CA ILE A 210 11.61 -11.48 -8.70
C ILE A 210 10.78 -10.59 -7.75
N LEU A 211 9.48 -10.87 -7.61
CA LEU A 211 8.65 -10.20 -6.60
C LEU A 211 9.24 -10.33 -5.19
N LEU A 212 9.84 -11.48 -4.84
CA LEU A 212 10.48 -11.65 -3.54
C LEU A 212 11.65 -10.67 -3.36
N VAL A 213 12.45 -10.45 -4.41
CA VAL A 213 13.52 -9.44 -4.41
C VAL A 213 12.94 -8.04 -4.19
N PHE A 214 11.84 -7.69 -4.87
CA PHE A 214 11.19 -6.38 -4.69
C PHE A 214 10.56 -6.20 -3.31
N ILE A 215 10.01 -7.27 -2.71
CA ILE A 215 9.51 -7.24 -1.33
C ILE A 215 10.65 -6.96 -0.35
N ILE A 216 11.75 -7.71 -0.46
CA ILE A 216 12.93 -7.51 0.40
C ILE A 216 13.47 -6.09 0.20
N TRP A 217 13.62 -5.66 -1.05
CA TRP A 217 14.04 -4.30 -1.39
C TRP A 217 13.18 -3.24 -0.71
N LYS A 218 11.85 -3.32 -0.82
CA LYS A 218 10.93 -2.34 -0.22
C LYS A 218 10.96 -2.37 1.31
N ILE A 219 11.01 -3.55 1.93
CA ILE A 219 11.14 -3.67 3.39
C ILE A 219 12.44 -3.02 3.87
N SER A 220 13.55 -3.28 3.18
CA SER A 220 14.86 -2.73 3.54
C SER A 220 14.95 -1.23 3.31
N SER A 221 14.50 -0.73 2.16
CA SER A 221 14.58 0.71 1.84
C SER A 221 13.70 1.58 2.73
N GLU A 222 12.57 1.04 3.21
CA GLU A 222 11.66 1.74 4.13
C GLU A 222 12.08 1.64 5.60
N LEU A 223 13.09 0.84 5.95
CA LEU A 223 13.54 0.71 7.35
C LEU A 223 14.41 1.90 7.79
N PHE A 224 15.13 2.52 6.86
CA PHE A 224 16.21 3.46 7.15
C PHE A 224 15.80 4.94 7.12
N TYR A 225 14.61 5.29 7.60
CA TYR A 225 14.18 6.69 7.64
C TYR A 225 14.90 7.49 8.74
N PRO A 226 15.53 8.65 8.46
CA PRO A 226 16.31 9.37 9.48
C PRO A 226 15.54 9.83 10.74
N LYS A 227 14.20 9.86 10.68
CA LYS A 227 13.33 10.25 11.81
C LYS A 227 12.14 9.32 11.89
N TYR A 228 11.80 8.90 13.11
CA TYR A 228 10.66 8.04 13.41
C TYR A 228 10.69 6.70 12.64
N GLU A 229 11.88 6.12 12.44
CA GLU A 229 12.15 4.88 11.68
C GLU A 229 11.04 3.84 11.81
N MET A 230 10.73 3.42 13.02
CA MET A 230 9.74 2.37 13.27
C MET A 230 8.32 2.78 12.84
N PHE A 231 7.90 4.03 13.08
CA PHE A 231 6.57 4.50 12.70
C PHE A 231 6.44 4.73 11.19
N GLU A 232 7.50 5.23 10.53
CA GLU A 232 7.56 5.31 9.08
C GLU A 232 7.44 3.90 8.48
N TRP A 233 8.26 2.95 8.94
CA TRP A 233 8.24 1.58 8.44
C TRP A 233 6.88 0.88 8.63
N ILE A 234 6.21 1.14 9.77
CA ILE A 234 4.85 0.66 10.03
C ILE A 234 3.84 1.33 9.10
N GLU A 235 3.86 2.66 8.94
CA GLU A 235 2.97 3.38 8.01
C GLU A 235 3.12 2.84 6.57
N ARG A 236 4.34 2.43 6.20
CA ARG A 236 4.64 1.85 4.90
C ARG A 236 4.26 0.37 4.75
N GLY A 237 3.59 -0.23 5.73
CA GLY A 237 3.06 -1.60 5.67
C GLY A 237 2.29 -1.94 4.39
N GLY A 238 1.59 -0.95 3.82
CA GLY A 238 0.92 -1.08 2.52
C GLY A 238 1.87 -1.38 1.36
N SER A 239 3.07 -0.80 1.35
CA SER A 239 4.05 -0.90 0.26
C SER A 239 4.51 -2.34 0.01
N TYR A 240 5.02 -3.00 1.05
CA TYR A 240 5.46 -4.39 0.95
C TYR A 240 4.31 -5.39 1.14
N GLY A 241 3.24 -5.01 1.85
CA GLY A 241 2.04 -5.84 1.99
C GLY A 241 1.32 -6.12 0.67
N VAL A 242 1.19 -5.11 -0.19
CA VAL A 242 0.63 -5.27 -1.55
C VAL A 242 1.49 -6.20 -2.41
N LEU A 243 2.82 -6.03 -2.37
CA LEU A 243 3.75 -6.90 -3.10
C LEU A 243 3.71 -8.35 -2.60
N LEU A 244 3.62 -8.55 -1.27
CA LEU A 244 3.51 -9.87 -0.66
C LEU A 244 2.18 -10.55 -0.99
N ALA A 245 1.07 -9.81 -0.97
CA ALA A 245 -0.22 -10.31 -1.41
C ALA A 245 -0.19 -10.71 -2.90
N LEU A 246 0.47 -9.90 -3.75
CA LEU A 246 0.66 -10.21 -5.16
C LEU A 246 1.47 -11.50 -5.35
N TRP A 247 2.52 -11.69 -4.55
CA TRP A 247 3.33 -12.90 -4.58
C TRP A 247 2.53 -14.17 -4.27
N PHE A 248 1.65 -14.13 -3.26
CA PHE A 248 0.74 -15.24 -2.96
C PHE A 248 -0.29 -15.48 -4.07
N ALA A 249 -0.83 -14.40 -4.65
CA ALA A 249 -1.82 -14.49 -5.73
C ALA A 249 -1.23 -15.10 -7.02
N VAL A 250 -0.01 -14.69 -7.41
CA VAL A 250 0.70 -15.23 -8.57
C VAL A 250 1.04 -16.71 -8.41
N LYS A 251 1.29 -17.19 -7.18
CA LYS A 251 1.50 -18.63 -6.93
C LYS A 251 0.27 -19.50 -7.21
N LYS A 252 -0.92 -18.91 -7.16
CA LYS A 252 -2.19 -19.59 -7.48
C LYS A 252 -2.57 -19.45 -8.97
N ALA A 253 -2.05 -18.44 -9.65
CA ALA A 253 -2.39 -18.13 -11.03
C ALA A 253 -1.87 -19.19 -12.03
N PRO A 254 -2.69 -19.65 -12.99
CA PRO A 254 -2.20 -20.42 -14.14
C PRO A 254 -1.17 -19.58 -14.93
N ALA A 255 -0.15 -20.23 -15.50
CA ALA A 255 0.97 -19.54 -16.17
C ALA A 255 0.54 -18.51 -17.24
N GLY A 256 -0.62 -18.73 -17.89
CA GLY A 256 -1.16 -17.85 -18.94
C GLY A 256 -1.87 -16.58 -18.45
N SER A 257 -2.38 -16.53 -17.21
CA SER A 257 -3.11 -15.36 -16.69
C SER A 257 -2.19 -14.25 -16.14
N ILE A 258 -0.88 -14.42 -16.27
CA ILE A 258 0.15 -13.57 -15.67
C ILE A 258 0.69 -12.53 -16.67
N LEU A 259 0.47 -12.74 -17.98
CA LEU A 259 0.95 -11.87 -19.06
C LEU A 259 -0.05 -10.75 -19.39
N TRP A 260 0.45 -9.54 -19.61
CA TRP A 260 -0.32 -8.41 -20.16
C TRP A 260 -0.07 -8.24 -21.68
N PRO A 261 -1.08 -7.89 -22.50
CA PRO A 261 -2.51 -7.89 -22.18
C PRO A 261 -3.04 -9.34 -22.13
N PHE A 262 -4.12 -9.56 -21.40
CA PHE A 262 -4.69 -10.90 -21.20
C PHE A 262 -4.87 -11.61 -22.55
N LYS A 263 -4.17 -12.73 -22.79
CA LYS A 263 -4.74 -13.73 -23.69
C LYS A 263 -5.99 -14.22 -22.98
N GLN A 264 -7.17 -13.85 -23.48
CA GLN A 264 -8.44 -14.40 -23.02
C GLN A 264 -8.30 -15.93 -23.01
N THR A 265 -8.26 -16.51 -21.83
CA THR A 265 -8.31 -17.96 -21.67
C THR A 265 -9.74 -18.30 -21.27
N SER A 266 -10.62 -18.37 -22.27
CA SER A 266 -11.98 -18.92 -22.17
C SER A 266 -12.03 -20.40 -21.76
N HIS A 267 -10.90 -20.97 -21.34
CA HIS A 267 -10.71 -22.39 -21.05
C HIS A 267 -9.91 -22.54 -19.76
N LEU A 268 -10.51 -22.24 -18.61
CA LEU A 268 -9.92 -22.54 -17.30
C LEU A 268 -10.92 -23.35 -16.48
N LYS A 269 -10.93 -24.68 -16.68
CA LYS A 269 -11.39 -25.61 -15.65
C LYS A 269 -10.28 -25.72 -14.62
N ALA A 270 -10.63 -25.48 -13.35
CA ALA A 270 -9.75 -25.73 -12.23
C ALA A 270 -9.43 -27.23 -12.18
N SER A 271 -8.13 -27.55 -12.19
CA SER A 271 -7.59 -28.84 -11.77
C SER A 271 -6.98 -28.69 -10.39
#